data_AF-A0A382LIA7-F1
#
_entry.id   AF-A0A382LIA7-F1
#
_cell.length_a   1.000
_cell.length_b   1.000
_cell.length_c   1.000
_cell.angle_alpha   90.00
_cell.angle_beta   90.00
_cell.angle_gamma   90.00
#
_symmetry.space_group_name_H-M   'P 1'
#
loop_
_entity.id
_entity.type
_entity.pdbx_description
1 polymer ?
#
loop_
_entity_poly.entity_id
_entity_poly.type
_entity_poly.pdbx_seq_one_letter_code
_entity_poly.pdbx_strand_id
1 'polypeptide(L)'
;PKKFPDILADEPITFFLRIPDAKMADLTEPFTIKGNKRSTAWKFSVAPDQIQKGKYLNQLWAREKVADISFQKAIGFLDAIQYERWVRDLGLTHHLITEFTSLVAVDPIVSRDQSSPLLSHQIAHNIPDGWEDPEIVKKINMMQQHYKQLNQGPMEALYKLDLHTAKALNVNFVETATNKNLFLLLAILLFLGSFFLFKIQRRIA
;
A
#
# COMPACT_ATOMS: atom_id res chain seq x y z
N PRO A 1 35.46 -21.96 4.66
CA PRO A 1 36.27 -22.11 3.41
C PRO A 1 37.63 -22.73 3.77
N LYS A 2 38.29 -23.44 2.85
CA LYS A 2 39.62 -24.06 3.12
C LYS A 2 40.76 -23.05 3.06
N LYS A 3 40.58 -21.92 2.36
CA LYS A 3 41.51 -20.79 2.24
C LYS A 3 40.73 -19.48 2.28
N PHE A 4 41.31 -18.45 2.90
CA PHE A 4 40.80 -17.09 2.91
C PHE A 4 41.53 -16.23 1.85
N PRO A 5 40.89 -15.17 1.33
CA PRO A 5 41.57 -14.20 0.48
C PRO A 5 42.62 -13.40 1.26
N ASP A 6 43.46 -12.66 0.54
CA ASP A 6 44.44 -11.77 1.16
C ASP A 6 43.73 -10.63 1.93
N ILE A 7 44.29 -10.28 3.09
CA ILE A 7 43.72 -9.27 3.99
C ILE A 7 44.44 -7.95 3.79
N LEU A 8 43.70 -6.89 3.50
CA LEU A 8 44.23 -5.53 3.46
C LEU A 8 44.22 -4.91 4.87
N ALA A 9 45.05 -3.88 5.07
CA ALA A 9 45.04 -3.15 6.34
C ALA A 9 43.65 -2.51 6.56
N ASP A 10 43.23 -2.44 7.83
CA ASP A 10 41.98 -1.81 8.28
C ASP A 10 40.67 -2.47 7.85
N GLU A 11 40.73 -3.65 7.23
CA GLU A 11 39.55 -4.46 6.91
C GLU A 11 39.44 -5.69 7.84
N PRO A 12 38.39 -5.79 8.69
CA PRO A 12 38.19 -6.97 9.50
C PRO A 12 37.70 -8.14 8.65
N ILE A 13 38.29 -9.32 8.85
CA ILE A 13 37.74 -10.56 8.26
C ILE A 13 36.77 -11.19 9.24
N THR A 14 35.56 -11.43 8.75
CA THR A 14 34.56 -12.25 9.42
C THR A 14 34.34 -13.52 8.62
N PHE A 15 34.20 -14.65 9.30
CA PHE A 15 33.81 -15.89 8.65
C PHE A 15 32.98 -16.75 9.59
N PHE A 16 32.15 -17.61 9.00
CA PHE A 16 31.34 -18.57 9.74
C PHE A 16 31.74 -19.99 9.34
N LEU A 17 31.79 -20.87 10.34
CA LEU A 17 32.08 -22.30 10.15
C LEU A 17 30.95 -23.11 10.77
N ARG A 18 30.49 -24.12 10.04
CA ARG A 18 29.61 -25.16 10.58
C ARG A 18 30.42 -26.42 10.74
N ILE A 19 30.57 -26.89 11.98
CA ILE A 19 31.22 -28.17 12.28
C ILE A 19 30.09 -29.22 12.37
N PRO A 20 30.04 -30.19 11.45
CA PRO A 20 29.03 -31.25 11.52
C PRO A 20 29.28 -32.13 12.74
N ASP A 21 28.20 -32.62 13.34
CA ASP A 21 28.22 -33.66 14.37
C ASP A 21 29.06 -33.34 15.63
N ALA A 22 29.26 -32.04 15.91
CA ALA A 22 29.99 -31.58 17.08
C ALA A 22 29.17 -30.61 17.92
N LYS A 23 29.26 -30.75 19.25
CA LYS A 23 28.75 -29.80 20.23
C LYS A 23 29.88 -28.92 20.74
N MET A 24 29.55 -27.78 21.34
CA MET A 24 30.55 -26.91 21.97
C MET A 24 31.41 -27.63 23.02
N ALA A 25 30.83 -28.60 23.74
CA ALA A 25 31.56 -29.37 24.75
C ALA A 25 32.63 -30.31 24.14
N ASP A 26 32.50 -30.64 22.87
CA ASP A 26 33.43 -31.51 22.15
C ASP A 26 34.66 -30.73 21.63
N LEU A 27 34.66 -29.39 21.77
CA LEU A 27 35.74 -28.52 21.33
C LEU A 27 36.81 -28.41 22.44
N THR A 28 37.76 -29.34 22.44
CA THR A 28 38.85 -29.37 23.43
C THR A 28 40.14 -28.70 22.94
N GLU A 29 40.31 -28.58 21.63
CA GLU A 29 41.52 -28.03 21.00
C GLU A 29 41.33 -26.57 20.55
N PRO A 30 42.40 -25.74 20.56
CA PRO A 30 42.31 -24.35 20.14
C PRO A 30 42.11 -24.23 18.61
N PHE A 31 41.19 -23.36 18.21
CA PHE A 31 41.03 -22.98 16.81
C PHE A 31 42.22 -22.14 16.38
N THR A 32 42.93 -22.61 15.35
CA THR A 32 44.15 -21.95 14.88
C THR A 32 43.99 -21.49 13.44
N ILE A 33 44.17 -20.20 13.22
CA ILE A 33 44.27 -19.57 11.90
C ILE A 33 45.76 -19.34 11.62
N LYS A 34 46.19 -19.72 10.42
CA LYS A 34 47.57 -19.52 9.96
C LYS A 34 47.56 -18.75 8.64
N GLY A 35 48.59 -17.95 8.43
CA GLY A 35 48.80 -17.21 7.19
C GLY A 35 50.23 -16.70 7.09
N ASN A 36 50.49 -15.86 6.10
CA ASN A 36 51.76 -15.17 5.94
C ASN A 36 51.51 -13.66 6.03
N LYS A 37 52.26 -12.98 6.89
CA LYS A 37 52.28 -11.52 6.99
C LYS A 37 53.66 -11.03 6.57
N ARG A 38 53.75 -10.32 5.44
CA ARG A 38 55.02 -9.80 4.89
C ARG A 38 56.11 -10.88 4.83
N SER A 39 55.78 -12.02 4.24
CA SER A 39 56.66 -13.21 4.11
C SER A 39 57.09 -13.87 5.42
N THR A 40 56.48 -13.50 6.55
CA THR A 40 56.69 -14.15 7.85
C THR A 40 55.46 -14.98 8.20
N ALA A 41 55.66 -16.21 8.69
CA ALA A 41 54.57 -17.05 9.17
C ALA A 41 53.84 -16.36 10.32
N TRP A 42 52.53 -16.26 10.21
CA TRP A 42 51.66 -15.68 11.22
C TRP A 42 50.65 -16.73 11.69
N LYS A 43 50.38 -16.72 13.00
CA LYS A 43 49.44 -17.63 13.65
C LYS A 43 48.59 -16.84 14.65
N PHE A 44 47.29 -17.10 14.64
CA PHE A 44 46.34 -16.67 15.64
C PHE A 44 45.59 -17.89 16.16
N SER A 45 45.43 -17.98 17.48
CA SER A 45 44.73 -19.10 18.12
C SER A 45 43.70 -18.59 19.11
N VAL A 46 42.53 -19.23 19.11
CA VAL A 46 41.44 -19.01 20.06
C VAL A 46 41.25 -20.30 20.83
N ALA A 47 41.48 -20.25 22.14
CA ALA A 47 41.27 -21.40 23.02
C ALA A 47 39.76 -21.62 23.28
N PRO A 48 39.30 -22.86 23.56
CA PRO A 48 37.87 -23.15 23.72
C PRO A 48 37.16 -22.32 24.80
N ASP A 49 37.85 -22.00 25.88
CA ASP A 49 37.38 -21.17 26.99
C ASP A 49 37.16 -19.69 26.59
N GLN A 50 37.81 -19.23 25.53
CA GLN A 50 37.64 -17.89 24.96
C GLN A 50 36.42 -17.80 24.03
N ILE A 51 35.79 -18.93 23.69
CA ILE A 51 34.67 -18.96 22.76
C ILE A 51 33.38 -18.55 23.47
N GLN A 52 32.82 -17.43 23.02
CA GLN A 52 31.56 -16.92 23.56
C GLN A 52 30.36 -17.51 22.81
N LYS A 53 29.28 -17.77 23.53
CA LYS A 53 28.01 -18.19 22.91
C LYS A 53 27.34 -16.99 22.24
N GLY A 54 27.17 -17.07 20.92
CA GLY A 54 26.41 -16.09 20.14
C GLY A 54 24.94 -16.48 19.96
N LYS A 55 24.07 -15.48 19.80
CA LYS A 55 22.68 -15.66 19.35
C LYS A 55 22.61 -15.48 17.83
N TYR A 56 21.67 -16.17 17.18
CA TYR A 56 21.40 -16.05 15.73
C TYR A 56 22.58 -16.35 14.79
N LEU A 57 23.58 -17.10 15.26
CA LEU A 57 24.75 -17.49 14.45
C LEU A 57 24.37 -18.30 13.19
N ASN A 58 23.28 -19.07 13.28
CA ASN A 58 22.72 -19.80 12.15
C ASN A 58 22.25 -18.87 11.02
N GLN A 59 21.59 -17.76 11.37
CA GLN A 59 21.12 -16.77 10.40
C GLN A 59 22.28 -16.00 9.78
N LEU A 60 23.28 -15.60 10.58
CA LEU A 60 24.48 -14.94 10.07
C LEU A 60 25.26 -15.84 9.12
N TRP A 61 25.48 -17.10 9.49
CA TRP A 61 26.09 -18.11 8.62
C TRP A 61 25.30 -18.28 7.32
N ALA A 62 23.97 -18.36 7.39
CA ALA A 62 23.13 -18.54 6.21
C ALA A 62 23.15 -17.33 5.29
N ARG A 63 23.20 -16.10 5.82
CA ARG A 63 23.38 -14.87 5.02
C ARG A 63 24.70 -14.87 4.26
N GLU A 64 25.79 -15.21 4.95
CA GLU A 64 27.11 -15.35 4.32
C GLU A 64 27.08 -16.41 3.22
N LYS A 65 26.40 -17.54 3.48
CA LYS A 65 26.27 -18.61 2.50
C LYS A 65 25.47 -18.19 1.27
N VAL A 66 24.42 -17.38 1.44
CA VAL A 66 23.65 -16.81 0.32
C VAL A 66 24.53 -15.84 -0.49
N ALA A 67 25.36 -15.02 0.17
CA ALA A 67 26.29 -14.13 -0.52
C ALA A 67 27.32 -14.92 -1.36
N ASP A 68 27.91 -15.98 -0.80
CA ASP A 68 28.81 -16.90 -1.52
C ASP A 68 28.14 -17.52 -2.75
N ILE A 69 26.92 -18.01 -2.61
CA ILE A 69 26.15 -18.63 -3.71
C ILE A 69 25.82 -17.58 -4.79
N SER A 70 25.48 -16.36 -4.38
CA SER A 70 25.20 -15.25 -5.30
C SER A 70 26.45 -14.82 -6.06
N PHE A 71 27.60 -14.78 -5.39
CA PHE A 71 28.88 -14.56 -6.06
C PHE A 71 29.15 -15.64 -7.11
N GLN A 72 29.01 -16.92 -6.76
CA GLN A 72 29.20 -18.04 -7.70
C GLN A 72 28.29 -17.95 -8.94
N LYS A 73 27.04 -17.50 -8.75
CA LYS A 73 26.12 -17.23 -9.85
C LYS A 73 26.60 -16.07 -10.74
N ALA A 74 27.13 -15.00 -10.14
CA ALA A 74 27.61 -13.83 -10.85
C ALA A 74 28.84 -14.13 -11.72
N ILE A 75 29.75 -14.99 -11.23
CA ILE A 75 30.94 -15.43 -11.98
C ILE A 75 30.68 -16.64 -12.90
N GLY A 76 29.42 -17.06 -13.06
CA GLY A 76 29.02 -18.08 -14.03
C GLY A 76 29.27 -19.54 -13.62
N PHE A 77 29.65 -19.80 -12.38
CA PHE A 77 29.87 -21.16 -11.87
C PHE A 77 28.57 -21.92 -11.55
N LEU A 78 27.46 -21.20 -11.37
CA LEU A 78 26.15 -21.76 -11.01
C LEU A 78 25.10 -21.35 -12.05
N ASP A 79 24.22 -22.28 -12.44
CA ASP A 79 23.07 -21.94 -13.28
C ASP A 79 21.94 -21.28 -12.47
N ALA A 80 20.97 -20.68 -13.17
CA ALA A 80 19.88 -19.94 -12.53
C ALA A 80 18.94 -20.82 -11.70
N ILE A 81 18.66 -22.06 -12.14
CA ILE A 81 17.72 -22.96 -11.46
C ILE A 81 18.33 -23.46 -10.14
N GLN A 82 19.61 -23.84 -10.15
CA GLN A 82 20.32 -24.23 -8.93
C GLN A 82 20.45 -23.06 -7.96
N TYR A 83 20.79 -21.87 -8.48
CA TYR A 83 20.87 -20.64 -7.69
C TYR A 83 19.57 -20.34 -6.95
N GLU A 84 18.45 -20.28 -7.68
CA GLU A 84 17.13 -20.02 -7.10
C GLU A 84 16.78 -21.04 -6.03
N ARG A 85 16.95 -22.34 -6.33
CA ARG A 85 16.62 -23.41 -5.38
C ARG A 85 17.41 -23.27 -4.09
N TRP A 86 18.74 -23.13 -4.17
CA TRP A 86 19.58 -23.10 -2.98
C TRP A 86 19.35 -21.85 -2.12
N VAL A 87 19.20 -20.68 -2.76
CA VAL A 87 18.94 -19.43 -2.03
C VAL A 87 17.54 -19.45 -1.40
N ARG A 88 16.53 -19.97 -2.10
CA ARG A 88 15.18 -20.16 -1.54
C ARG A 88 15.21 -21.12 -0.35
N ASP A 89 15.83 -22.28 -0.49
CA ASP A 89 15.87 -23.31 0.56
C ASP A 89 16.61 -22.80 1.81
N LEU A 90 17.74 -22.08 1.63
CA LEU A 90 18.43 -21.40 2.73
C LEU A 90 17.54 -20.32 3.37
N GLY A 91 16.85 -19.53 2.55
CA GLY A 91 15.93 -18.49 3.00
C GLY A 91 14.83 -19.05 3.88
N LEU A 92 14.14 -20.09 3.42
CA LEU A 92 13.07 -20.74 4.17
C LEU A 92 13.58 -21.44 5.43
N THR A 93 14.67 -22.21 5.33
CA THR A 93 15.22 -22.97 6.46
C THR A 93 15.67 -22.07 7.61
N HIS A 94 16.25 -20.91 7.29
CA HIS A 94 16.83 -20.01 8.28
C HIS A 94 15.98 -18.75 8.53
N HIS A 95 14.76 -18.68 8.00
CA HIS A 95 13.86 -17.53 8.14
C HIS A 95 14.52 -16.22 7.66
N LEU A 96 15.23 -16.28 6.53
CA LEU A 96 15.83 -15.12 5.89
C LEU A 96 14.95 -14.61 4.77
N ILE A 97 14.89 -13.29 4.65
CA ILE A 97 14.38 -12.60 3.46
C ILE A 97 15.52 -12.57 2.44
N THR A 98 15.28 -13.15 1.28
CA THR A 98 16.21 -13.22 0.13
C THR A 98 15.48 -12.70 -1.11
N GLU A 99 16.14 -12.72 -2.27
CA GLU A 99 15.47 -12.41 -3.55
C GLU A 99 14.28 -13.34 -3.85
N PHE A 100 14.27 -14.55 -3.26
CA PHE A 100 13.26 -15.59 -3.52
C PHE A 100 12.34 -15.86 -2.33
N THR A 101 12.40 -15.05 -1.28
CA THR A 101 11.53 -15.18 -0.10
C THR A 101 11.03 -13.81 0.35
N SER A 102 9.79 -13.76 0.85
CA SER A 102 9.17 -12.53 1.35
C SER A 102 8.46 -12.79 2.67
N LEU A 103 8.30 -11.74 3.48
CA LEU A 103 7.45 -11.79 4.67
C LEU A 103 6.05 -11.33 4.30
N VAL A 104 5.09 -12.22 4.48
CA VAL A 104 3.67 -11.92 4.29
C VAL A 104 3.00 -11.93 5.66
N ALA A 105 2.47 -10.78 6.08
CA ALA A 105 1.61 -10.71 7.25
C ALA A 105 0.23 -11.21 6.86
N VAL A 106 -0.26 -12.26 7.55
CA VAL A 106 -1.62 -12.76 7.39
C VAL A 106 -2.39 -12.34 8.64
N ASP A 107 -3.43 -11.52 8.45
CA ASP A 107 -4.33 -11.15 9.54
C ASP A 107 -5.32 -12.31 9.80
N PRO A 108 -5.37 -12.88 11.01
CA PRO A 108 -6.34 -13.92 11.33
C PRO A 108 -7.78 -13.39 11.44
N ILE A 109 -7.98 -12.09 11.66
CA ILE A 109 -9.30 -11.51 11.87
C ILE A 109 -9.88 -11.08 10.53
N VAL A 110 -10.81 -11.89 10.02
CA VAL A 110 -11.63 -11.50 8.87
C VAL A 110 -12.66 -10.48 9.35
N SER A 111 -12.48 -9.19 9.03
CA SER A 111 -13.38 -8.12 9.48
C SER A 111 -14.80 -8.23 8.93
N ARG A 112 -15.01 -9.04 7.88
CA ARG A 112 -16.31 -9.28 7.25
C ARG A 112 -16.88 -10.61 7.72
N ASP A 113 -18.08 -10.60 8.29
CA ASP A 113 -18.86 -11.81 8.49
C ASP A 113 -19.14 -12.48 7.12
N GLN A 114 -18.76 -13.76 6.99
CA GLN A 114 -18.93 -14.49 5.75
C GLN A 114 -20.40 -14.66 5.36
N SER A 115 -21.33 -14.62 6.33
CA SER A 115 -22.77 -14.72 6.07
C SER A 115 -23.39 -13.43 5.53
N SER A 116 -22.69 -12.30 5.62
CA SER A 116 -23.16 -11.03 5.09
C SER A 116 -23.13 -11.04 3.55
N PRO A 117 -24.22 -10.64 2.88
CA PRO A 117 -24.28 -10.59 1.43
C PRO A 117 -23.27 -9.58 0.87
N LEU A 118 -22.63 -9.92 -0.25
CA LEU A 118 -21.78 -8.97 -0.97
C LEU A 118 -22.69 -7.94 -1.66
N LEU A 119 -22.66 -6.71 -1.15
CA LEU A 119 -23.33 -5.59 -1.79
C LEU A 119 -22.40 -5.01 -2.84
N SER A 120 -22.71 -5.26 -4.11
CA SER A 120 -22.08 -4.58 -5.23
C SER A 120 -22.91 -3.35 -5.58
N HIS A 121 -22.27 -2.18 -5.59
CA HIS A 121 -22.88 -0.96 -6.08
C HIS A 121 -22.01 -0.39 -7.19
N GLN A 122 -22.64 0.07 -8.26
CA GLN A 122 -21.93 0.81 -9.29
C GLN A 122 -21.54 2.17 -8.69
N ILE A 123 -20.24 2.38 -8.50
CA ILE A 123 -19.72 3.70 -8.11
C ILE A 123 -20.01 4.65 -9.28
N ALA A 124 -20.51 5.85 -8.96
CA ALA A 124 -20.73 6.89 -9.97
C ALA A 124 -19.45 7.10 -10.79
N HIS A 125 -19.57 7.06 -12.11
CA HIS A 125 -18.42 7.30 -12.98
C HIS A 125 -17.94 8.72 -12.75
N ASN A 126 -16.63 8.91 -12.55
CA ASN A 126 -16.07 10.25 -12.49
C ASN A 126 -16.14 10.83 -13.91
N ILE A 127 -16.99 11.84 -14.11
CA ILE A 127 -17.17 12.49 -15.41
C ILE A 127 -16.05 13.52 -15.57
N PRO A 128 -15.19 13.42 -16.59
CA PRO A 128 -14.16 14.43 -16.85
C PRO A 128 -14.79 15.80 -17.11
N ASP A 129 -14.07 16.86 -16.76
CA ASP A 129 -14.51 18.21 -17.07
C ASP A 129 -14.69 18.40 -18.59
N GLY A 130 -15.81 18.99 -18.99
CA GLY A 130 -16.19 19.15 -20.40
C GLY A 130 -16.73 17.91 -21.11
N TRP A 131 -16.98 16.79 -20.41
CA TRP A 131 -17.63 15.63 -21.04
C TRP A 131 -19.14 15.87 -21.24
N GLU A 132 -19.60 15.71 -22.47
CA GLU A 132 -21.02 15.75 -22.83
C GLU A 132 -21.57 14.33 -23.02
N ASP A 133 -22.65 14.00 -22.31
CA ASP A 133 -23.31 12.70 -22.45
C ASP A 133 -23.88 12.52 -23.88
N PRO A 134 -23.43 11.51 -24.65
CA PRO A 134 -23.90 11.29 -26.02
C PRO A 134 -25.42 11.12 -26.14
N GLU A 135 -26.09 10.54 -25.14
CA GLU A 135 -27.55 10.41 -25.15
C GLU A 135 -28.25 11.76 -24.97
N ILE A 136 -27.69 12.62 -24.09
CA ILE A 136 -28.19 13.97 -23.88
C ILE A 136 -28.00 14.80 -25.15
N VAL A 137 -26.81 14.76 -25.75
CA VAL A 137 -26.50 15.44 -27.02
C VAL A 137 -27.45 14.96 -28.13
N LYS A 138 -27.70 13.65 -28.24
CA LYS A 138 -28.64 13.08 -29.21
C LYS A 138 -30.07 13.60 -29.00
N LYS A 139 -30.56 13.64 -27.76
CA LYS A 139 -31.89 14.17 -27.43
C LYS A 139 -32.00 15.67 -27.75
N ILE A 140 -30.98 16.46 -27.42
CA ILE A 140 -30.92 17.88 -27.75
C ILE A 140 -31.01 18.08 -29.27
N ASN A 141 -30.21 17.33 -30.03
CA ASN A 141 -30.23 17.39 -31.49
C ASN A 141 -31.60 17.00 -32.07
N MET A 142 -32.23 15.94 -31.56
CA MET A 142 -33.58 15.54 -31.97
C MET A 142 -34.62 16.63 -31.70
N MET A 143 -34.59 17.25 -30.52
CA MET A 143 -35.50 18.35 -30.20
C MET A 143 -35.24 19.56 -31.11
N GLN A 144 -33.98 19.96 -31.33
CA GLN A 144 -33.64 21.08 -32.19
C GLN A 144 -34.11 20.87 -33.64
N GLN A 145 -34.00 19.65 -34.16
CA GLN A 145 -34.55 19.30 -35.48
C GLN A 145 -36.08 19.44 -35.50
N HIS A 146 -36.76 18.96 -34.45
CA HIS A 146 -38.21 19.10 -34.33
C HIS A 146 -38.66 20.58 -34.28
N TYR A 147 -37.96 21.43 -33.51
CA TYR A 147 -38.23 22.87 -33.46
C TYR A 147 -37.96 23.57 -34.80
N LYS A 148 -36.88 23.22 -35.50
CA LYS A 148 -36.61 23.75 -36.85
C LYS A 148 -37.72 23.38 -37.83
N GLN A 149 -38.26 22.17 -37.74
CA GLN A 149 -39.34 21.70 -38.59
C GLN A 149 -40.67 22.41 -38.29
N LEU A 150 -40.98 22.71 -37.02
CA LEU A 150 -42.14 23.55 -36.66
C LEU A 150 -42.01 24.99 -37.18
N ASN A 151 -40.79 25.53 -37.21
CA ASN A 151 -40.51 26.92 -37.64
C ASN A 151 -40.30 27.07 -39.16
N GLN A 152 -40.51 26.02 -39.96
CA GLN A 152 -40.44 26.07 -41.43
C GLN A 152 -41.76 26.51 -42.11
N GLY A 153 -42.83 26.72 -41.35
CA GLY A 153 -44.05 27.39 -41.83
C GLY A 153 -43.97 28.91 -41.75
N PRO A 154 -44.83 29.67 -42.46
CA PRO A 154 -44.90 31.12 -42.31
C PRO A 154 -45.13 31.49 -40.84
N MET A 155 -44.43 32.51 -40.36
CA MET A 155 -44.35 32.97 -38.95
C MET A 155 -45.66 33.58 -38.39
N GLU A 156 -46.81 33.15 -38.91
CA GLU A 156 -48.13 33.69 -38.58
C GLU A 156 -49.06 32.60 -38.02
N ALA A 157 -48.70 32.06 -36.86
CA ALA A 157 -49.70 31.57 -35.90
C ALA A 157 -49.01 31.26 -34.57
N LEU A 158 -48.94 32.26 -33.67
CA LEU A 158 -48.78 31.97 -32.26
C LEU A 158 -50.05 31.26 -31.78
N TYR A 159 -50.03 29.93 -31.74
CA TYR A 159 -51.10 29.16 -31.11
C TYR A 159 -51.02 29.36 -29.59
N LYS A 160 -52.11 29.84 -29.01
CA LYS A 160 -52.26 29.93 -27.55
C LYS A 160 -52.22 28.51 -26.98
N LEU A 161 -51.14 28.19 -26.27
CA LEU A 161 -51.02 26.90 -25.58
C LEU A 161 -52.05 26.87 -24.44
N ASP A 162 -52.98 25.93 -24.50
CA ASP A 162 -53.92 25.70 -23.39
C ASP A 162 -53.20 24.87 -22.31
N LEU A 163 -52.90 25.52 -21.19
CA LEU A 163 -52.21 24.93 -20.03
C LEU A 163 -52.99 23.77 -19.41
N HIS A 164 -54.29 23.64 -19.68
CA HIS A 164 -55.11 22.52 -19.22
C HIS A 164 -54.95 21.24 -20.04
N THR A 165 -54.46 21.34 -21.29
CA THR A 165 -54.28 20.18 -22.18
C THR A 165 -52.82 19.76 -22.32
N ALA A 166 -51.87 20.66 -22.03
CA ALA A 166 -50.45 20.34 -22.07
C ALA A 166 -50.05 19.43 -20.90
N LYS A 167 -49.48 18.26 -21.20
CA LYS A 167 -48.94 17.34 -20.19
C LYS A 167 -47.82 18.06 -19.44
N ALA A 168 -48.01 18.31 -18.14
CA ALA A 168 -47.02 18.99 -17.30
C ALA A 168 -45.66 18.30 -17.44
N LEU A 169 -44.62 19.07 -17.81
CA LEU A 169 -43.25 18.61 -17.71
C LEU A 169 -42.95 18.42 -16.22
N ASN A 170 -42.96 17.16 -15.78
CA ASN A 170 -42.54 16.81 -14.43
C ASN A 170 -41.01 16.84 -14.40
N VAL A 171 -40.44 18.03 -14.24
CA VAL A 171 -39.01 18.22 -14.03
C VAL A 171 -38.75 17.93 -12.56
N ASN A 172 -38.24 16.74 -12.28
CA ASN A 172 -37.76 16.39 -10.94
C ASN A 172 -36.49 17.20 -10.68
N PHE A 173 -36.64 18.34 -10.00
CA PHE A 173 -35.49 19.03 -9.43
C PHE A 173 -34.91 18.14 -8.31
N VAL A 174 -33.59 18.14 -8.18
CA VAL A 174 -32.93 17.53 -7.02
C VAL A 174 -33.50 18.20 -5.78
N GLU A 175 -34.04 17.42 -4.84
CA GLU A 175 -34.47 17.92 -3.54
C GLU A 175 -33.25 18.47 -2.81
N THR A 176 -32.93 19.75 -2.98
CA THR A 176 -32.00 20.45 -2.09
C THR A 176 -32.75 20.68 -0.79
N ALA A 177 -32.79 19.64 0.05
CA ALA A 177 -33.45 19.60 1.33
C ALA A 177 -32.74 20.52 2.34
N THR A 178 -32.78 21.84 2.11
CA THR A 178 -32.55 22.81 3.17
C THR A 178 -33.74 22.72 4.12
N ASN A 179 -33.50 22.27 5.35
CA ASN A 179 -34.55 22.11 6.36
C ASN A 179 -35.08 23.47 6.83
N LYS A 180 -35.98 24.06 6.03
CA LYS A 180 -36.55 25.39 6.23
C LYS A 180 -37.18 25.56 7.62
N ASN A 181 -37.81 24.50 8.14
CA ASN A 181 -38.47 24.52 9.44
C ASN A 181 -37.46 24.65 10.59
N LEU A 182 -36.31 23.97 10.49
CA LEU A 182 -35.22 24.08 11.46
C LEU A 182 -34.62 25.48 11.49
N PHE A 183 -34.32 26.06 10.32
CA PHE A 183 -33.78 27.41 10.23
C PHE A 183 -34.77 28.48 10.72
N LEU A 184 -36.07 28.29 10.48
CA LEU A 184 -37.11 29.17 10.99
C LEU A 184 -37.17 29.15 12.53
N LEU A 185 -37.13 27.96 13.14
CA LEU A 185 -37.08 27.81 14.60
C LEU A 185 -35.84 28.47 15.20
N LEU A 186 -34.68 28.28 14.56
CA LEU A 186 -33.42 28.88 15.00
C LEU A 186 -33.46 30.42 14.91
N ALA A 187 -34.04 30.97 13.85
CA ALA A 187 -34.24 32.42 13.71
C ALA A 187 -35.14 33.00 14.81
N ILE A 188 -36.25 32.32 15.14
CA ILE A 188 -37.16 32.73 16.22
C ILE A 188 -36.43 32.72 17.56
N LEU A 189 -35.63 31.69 17.83
CA LEU A 189 -34.87 31.55 19.08
C LEU A 189 -33.82 32.65 19.24
N LEU A 190 -33.06 32.94 18.16
CA LEU A 190 -32.09 34.04 18.16
C LEU A 190 -32.77 35.40 18.34
N PHE A 191 -33.93 35.62 17.72
CA PHE A 191 -34.68 36.86 17.86
C PHE A 191 -35.17 37.08 19.30
N LEU A 192 -35.72 36.04 19.94
CA LEU A 192 -36.13 36.08 21.35
C LEU A 192 -34.93 36.30 22.28
N GLY A 193 -33.80 35.63 22.02
CA GLY A 193 -32.57 35.81 22.78
C GLY A 193 -32.02 37.23 22.69
N SER A 194 -32.01 37.81 21.48
CA SER A 194 -31.62 39.21 21.25
C SER A 194 -32.51 40.19 22.01
N PHE A 195 -33.84 40.00 21.96
CA PHE A 195 -34.78 40.83 22.69
C PHE A 195 -34.59 40.76 24.21
N PHE A 196 -34.28 39.57 24.73
CA PHE A 196 -34.03 39.36 26.15
C PHE A 196 -32.73 40.07 26.61
N LEU A 197 -31.64 39.93 25.84
CA LEU A 197 -30.38 40.63 26.10
C LEU A 197 -30.56 42.15 26.03
N PHE A 198 -31.32 42.66 25.06
CA PHE A 198 -31.64 44.09 24.96
C PHE A 198 -32.39 44.60 26.20
N LYS A 199 -33.36 43.82 26.73
CA LYS A 199 -34.05 44.17 27.98
C LYS A 199 -33.13 44.17 29.19
N ILE A 200 -32.17 43.25 29.27
CA ILE A 200 -31.16 43.21 30.34
C ILE A 200 -30.25 44.45 30.25
N GLN A 201 -29.73 44.75 29.06
CA GLN A 201 -28.85 45.90 28.86
C GLN A 201 -29.54 47.21 29.25
N ARG A 202 -30.82 47.37 28.92
CA ARG A 202 -31.62 48.56 29.28
C ARG A 202 -32.01 48.63 30.77
N ARG A 203 -31.88 47.54 31.54
CA ARG A 203 -32.08 47.54 33.00
C ARG A 203 -30.81 47.84 33.78
N ILE A 204 -29.65 47.65 33.17
CA ILE A 204 -28.32 47.84 33.79
C ILE A 204 -27.76 49.24 33.49
N ALA A 205 -28.21 49.88 32.41
CA ALA A 205 -27.99 51.31 32.12
C ALA A 205 -29.08 52.18 32.76
#